data_AF-A0ABD6HLM4-F1
#
_entry.id   AF-A0ABD6HLM4-F1
#
_cell.length_a   1.000
_cell.length_b   1.000
_cell.length_c   1.000
_cell.angle_alpha   90.00
_cell.angle_beta   90.00
_cell.angle_gamma   90.00
#
_symmetry.space_group_name_H-M   'P 1'
#
loop_
_entity.id
_entity.type
_entity.pdbx_description
1 polymer ?
#
loop_
_entity_poly.entity_id
_entity_poly.type
_entity_poly.pdbx_seq_one_letter_code
_entity_poly.pdbx_strand_id
1 'polypeptide(L)' 'MGEKEQRQSPAPSETREIKEYFCSFCGKSNHQVNRMIAGPRVYICNECVDLCEDIISDFRTS' A
#
# COMPACT_ATOMS: atom_id res chain seq x y z
N MET A 1 -3.78 35.09 2.65
CA MET A 1 -2.62 34.36 3.17
C MET A 1 -2.69 34.44 4.69
N GLY A 2 -2.90 33.39 5.46
CA GLY A 2 -3.04 31.98 5.15
C GLY A 2 -3.58 31.23 6.37
N GLU A 3 -3.79 29.93 6.15
CA GLU A 3 -3.71 28.87 7.16
C GLU A 3 -4.80 28.90 8.27
N LYS A 4 -5.53 27.84 8.61
CA LYS A 4 -5.14 26.44 8.76
C LYS A 4 -6.40 25.59 8.60
N GLU A 5 -6.47 24.83 7.52
CA GLU A 5 -7.39 23.72 7.39
C GLU A 5 -6.78 22.54 8.12
N GLN A 6 -7.37 22.14 9.24
CA GLN A 6 -7.03 20.90 9.94
C GLN A 6 -8.26 20.46 10.73
N ARG A 7 -9.17 19.77 10.04
CA ARG A 7 -10.31 19.11 10.68
C ARG A 7 -9.85 17.74 11.20
N GLN A 8 -10.01 17.58 12.52
CA GLN A 8 -10.36 16.37 13.31
C GLN A 8 -9.38 15.17 13.24
N SER A 9 -8.59 14.89 14.29
CA SER A 9 -8.89 14.11 15.54
C SER A 9 -8.82 12.57 15.34
N PRO A 10 -8.26 11.74 16.26
CA PRO A 10 -8.60 11.71 17.70
C PRO A 10 -7.42 11.48 18.70
N ALA A 11 -7.77 11.44 19.99
CA ALA A 11 -6.91 11.41 21.18
C ALA A 11 -6.06 10.12 21.36
N PRO A 12 -4.91 10.18 22.06
CA PRO A 12 -4.04 9.02 22.31
C PRO A 12 -4.54 8.22 23.52
N SER A 13 -5.57 7.40 23.33
CA SER A 13 -5.97 6.39 24.34
C SER A 13 -5.57 5.00 23.87
N GLU A 14 -4.40 4.53 24.33
CA GLU A 14 -4.00 3.11 24.49
C GLU A 14 -4.21 2.10 23.33
N THR A 15 -4.27 2.54 22.07
CA THR A 15 -4.52 1.66 20.93
C THR A 15 -3.20 1.21 20.30
N ARG A 16 -2.99 -0.11 20.21
CA ARG A 16 -1.89 -0.77 19.46
C ARG A 16 -1.66 -0.01 18.15
N GLU A 17 -0.44 0.50 17.93
CA GLU A 17 -0.05 1.15 16.67
C GLU A 17 -0.30 0.18 15.51
N ILE A 18 -1.41 0.34 14.79
CA ILE A 18 -1.66 -0.40 13.56
C ILE A 18 -0.71 0.19 12.52
N LYS A 19 0.46 -0.42 12.40
CA LYS A 19 1.47 0.00 11.43
C LYS A 19 0.90 -0.24 10.03
N GLU A 20 0.49 0.83 9.37
CA GLU A 20 -0.01 0.75 8.00
C GLU A 20 1.14 0.41 7.04
N TYR A 21 0.93 -0.62 6.22
CA TYR A 21 1.85 -1.00 5.16
C TYR A 21 1.34 -0.50 3.82
N PHE A 22 2.27 -0.03 2.98
CA PHE A 22 1.96 0.52 1.67
C PHE A 22 2.69 -0.28 0.61
N CYS A 23 2.00 -0.62 -0.47
CA CYS A 23 2.61 -1.26 -1.63
C CYS A 23 3.67 -0.34 -2.23
N SER A 24 4.89 -0.84 -2.39
CA SER A 24 6.01 -0.08 -2.96
C SER A 24 5.83 0.23 -4.45
N PHE A 25 4.85 -0.40 -5.13
CA PHE A 25 4.61 -0.25 -6.56
C PHE A 25 3.44 0.70 -6.86
N CYS A 26 2.28 0.48 -6.22
CA CYS A 26 1.07 1.28 -6.46
C CYS A 26 0.75 2.30 -5.35
N GLY A 27 1.43 2.24 -4.21
CA GLY A 27 1.18 3.12 -3.06
C GLY A 27 -0.08 2.82 -2.25
N LYS A 28 -0.87 1.80 -2.63
CA LYS A 28 -2.08 1.41 -1.88
C LYS A 28 -1.75 0.87 -0.49
N SER A 29 -2.57 1.20 0.50
CA SER A 29 -2.43 0.69 1.86
C SER A 29 -2.93 -0.75 1.99
N ASN A 30 -2.51 -1.46 3.04
CA ASN A 30 -2.96 -2.82 3.34
C ASN A 30 -4.49 -2.96 3.44
N HIS A 31 -5.20 -1.89 3.80
CA HIS A 31 -6.67 -1.86 3.85
C HIS A 31 -7.33 -1.73 2.46
N GLN A 32 -6.61 -1.20 1.47
CA GLN A 32 -7.15 -0.95 0.13
C GLN A 32 -6.98 -2.15 -0.81
N VAL A 33 -6.27 -3.20 -0.38
CA VAL A 33 -5.93 -4.36 -1.21
C VAL A 33 -6.38 -5.64 -0.53
N ASN A 34 -6.75 -6.65 -1.32
CA ASN A 34 -7.22 -7.92 -0.78
C ASN A 34 -6.08 -8.70 -0.11
N ARG A 35 -4.88 -8.64 -0.68
CA ARG A 35 -3.68 -9.26 -0.09
C ARG A 35 -2.46 -8.37 -0.29
N MET A 36 -1.61 -8.35 0.73
CA MET A 36 -0.30 -7.69 0.69
C MET A 36 0.76 -8.68 1.17
N ILE A 37 1.84 -8.77 0.40
CA ILE A 37 3.00 -9.61 0.67
C ILE A 37 4.07 -8.70 1.27
N ALA A 38 4.51 -9.02 2.48
CA ALA A 38 5.57 -8.31 3.20
C ALA A 38 6.91 -9.04 3.00
N GLY A 39 7.85 -8.38 2.32
CA GLY A 39 9.24 -8.80 2.20
C GLY A 39 10.17 -8.00 3.11
N PRO A 40 11.44 -8.39 3.21
CA PRO A 40 12.44 -7.58 3.89
C PRO A 40 12.59 -6.23 3.17
N ARG A 41 12.03 -5.17 3.75
CA ARG A 41 12.04 -3.77 3.28
C ARG A 41 11.18 -3.45 2.04
N VAL A 42 10.38 -4.37 1.52
CA VAL A 42 9.51 -4.14 0.36
C VAL A 42 8.14 -4.75 0.57
N TYR A 43 7.11 -4.11 0.05
CA TYR A 43 5.74 -4.61 0.12
C TYR A 43 5.13 -4.59 -1.28
N ILE A 44 4.43 -5.67 -1.65
CA ILE A 44 3.74 -5.77 -2.94
C ILE A 44 2.32 -6.29 -2.71
N CYS A 45 1.33 -5.70 -3.35
CA CYS A 45 -0.06 -6.16 -3.30
C CYS A 45 -0.36 -7.17 -4.42
N ASN A 46 -1.45 -7.93 -4.28
CA ASN A 46 -1.85 -8.93 -5.28
C ASN A 46 -2.03 -8.33 -6.68
N GLU A 47 -2.67 -7.16 -6.79
CA GLU A 47 -2.90 -6.51 -8.09
C GLU A 47 -1.59 -6.18 -8.82
N CYS A 48 -0.56 -5.77 -8.08
CA CYS A 48 0.76 -5.51 -8.67
C CYS A 48 1.44 -6.81 -9.10
N VAL A 49 1.22 -7.92 -8.38
CA VAL A 49 1.74 -9.24 -8.80
C VAL A 49 1.08 -9.68 -10.09
N ASP A 50 -0.25 -9.60 -10.18
CA ASP A 50 -1.02 -9.96 -11.38
C ASP A 50 -0.55 -9.12 -12.59
N LEU A 51 -0.40 -7.81 -12.41
CA LEU A 51 0.10 -6.92 -13.46
C LEU A 51 1.54 -7.28 -13.89
N CYS A 52 2.41 -7.59 -12.93
CA CYS A 52 3.78 -8.03 -13.25
C CYS A 52 3.77 -9.35 -14.02
N GLU A 53 2.87 -10.28 -13.69
CA GLU A 53 2.73 -11.55 -14.39
C GLU A 53 2.28 -11.37 -15.85
N ASP A 54 1.28 -10.51 -16.10
CA ASP A 54 0.84 -10.16 -17.46
C ASP A 54 1.99 -9.58 -18.29
N ILE A 55 2.74 -8.62 -17.73
CA ILE A 55 3.89 -8.02 -18.38
C ILE A 55 4.95 -9.09 -18.71
N ILE A 56 5.31 -9.93 -17.75
CA ILE A 56 6.32 -10.98 -17.94
C ILE A 56 5.86 -12.00 -18.99
N SER A 57 4.58 -12.37 -18.98
CA SER A 57 3.98 -13.29 -19.95
C SER A 57 4.10 -12.74 -21.37
N ASP A 58 3.76 -11.46 -21.56
CA ASP A 58 3.89 -10.76 -22.85
C ASP A 58 5.35 -10.73 -23.35
N PHE A 59 6.30 -10.41 -22.47
CA PHE A 59 7.73 -10.36 -22.80
C PHE A 59 8.33 -11.70 -23.23
N ARG A 60 7.79 -12.85 -22.80
CA ARG A 60 8.35 -14.18 -23.13
C ARG A 60 7.92 -14.72 -24.50
N THR A 61 6.92 -14.11 -25.13
CA THR A 61 6.29 -14.57 -26.39
C THR A 61 6.62 -13.66 -27.59
N SER A 62 7.48 -12.65 -27.39
CA SER A 62 7.94 -11.75 -28.47
C SER A 62 9.28 -12.17 -29.08
#